data_AF-A0A7C9RH55-F1
#
_entry.id   AF-A0A7C9RH55-F1
#
_cell.length_a   1.000
_cell.length_b   1.000
_cell.length_c   1.000
_cell.angle_alpha   90.00
_cell.angle_beta   90.00
_cell.angle_gamma   90.00
#
_symmetry.space_group_name_H-M   'P 1'
#
loop_
_entity.id
_entity.type
_entity.pdbx_description
1 polymer ?
#
loop_
_entity_poly.entity_id
_entity_poly.type
_entity_poly.pdbx_seq_one_letter_code
_entity_poly.pdbx_strand_id
1 'polypeptide(L)'
;DHAYAALIEGKTILDLAEGLQLRRVRVMGADRIELSGFTDAMRERLRAFGLFSEIISWKLRFFVPVGADGATIIGKLIGTYPIQRVGEREAA
;
A
#
# COMPACT_ATOMS: atom_id res chain seq x y z
N ASP A 1 -1.28 8.94 10.74
CA ASP A 1 0.18 9.13 10.90
C ASP A 1 0.95 7.88 11.28
N HIS A 2 0.65 7.21 12.40
CA HIS A 2 1.44 6.05 12.87
C HIS A 2 1.55 4.90 11.86
N ALA A 3 0.45 4.52 11.20
CA ALA A 3 0.47 3.46 10.19
C ALA A 3 1.34 3.81 8.96
N TYR A 4 1.30 5.07 8.52
CA TYR A 4 2.14 5.55 7.41
C TYR A 4 3.62 5.56 7.80
N ALA A 5 3.95 6.08 8.98
CA ALA A 5 5.32 6.07 9.51
C ALA A 5 5.88 4.65 9.61
N ALA A 6 5.12 3.71 10.19
CA ALA A 6 5.52 2.31 10.33
C ALA A 6 5.78 1.63 8.97
N LEU A 7 4.96 1.94 7.96
CA LEU A 7 5.17 1.47 6.59
C LEU A 7 6.41 2.11 5.96
N ILE A 8 6.62 3.42 6.10
CA ILE A 8 7.81 4.11 5.58
C ILE A 8 9.09 3.60 6.25
N GLU A 9 9.08 3.28 7.55
CA GLU A 9 10.23 2.66 8.23
C GLU A 9 10.57 1.28 7.64
N GLY A 10 9.62 0.64 6.97
CA GLY A 10 9.83 -0.59 6.21
C GLY A 10 9.87 -1.85 7.05
N LYS A 11 9.55 -1.76 8.35
CA LYS A 11 9.53 -2.88 9.30
C LYS A 11 8.14 -3.50 9.46
N THR A 12 7.12 -2.87 8.88
CA THR A 12 5.73 -3.26 9.09
C THR A 12 5.05 -3.65 7.78
N ILE A 13 4.22 -4.68 7.85
CA ILE A 13 3.28 -5.10 6.83
C ILE A 13 1.88 -4.98 7.44
N LEU A 14 0.93 -4.41 6.69
CA LEU A 14 -0.47 -4.36 7.10
C LEU A 14 -1.27 -5.26 6.17
N ASP A 15 -1.88 -6.29 6.75
CA ASP A 15 -2.90 -7.08 6.07
C ASP A 15 -4.26 -6.43 6.35
N LEU A 16 -4.99 -6.11 5.29
CA LEU A 16 -6.31 -5.49 5.33
C LEU A 16 -7.37 -6.49 4.87
N ALA A 17 -8.63 -6.16 5.12
CA ALA A 17 -9.77 -6.91 4.61
C ALA A 17 -9.72 -7.10 3.08
N GLU A 18 -10.44 -8.11 2.58
CA GLU A 18 -10.47 -8.50 1.16
C GLU A 18 -9.12 -9.00 0.61
N GLY A 19 -8.20 -9.42 1.49
CA GLY A 19 -6.88 -9.97 1.10
C GLY A 19 -5.89 -8.91 0.61
N LEU A 20 -6.19 -7.64 0.87
CA LEU A 20 -5.31 -6.51 0.53
C LEU A 20 -4.11 -6.47 1.49
N GLN A 21 -2.94 -6.08 0.99
CA GLN A 21 -1.74 -5.92 1.80
C GLN A 21 -0.99 -4.65 1.44
N LEU A 22 -0.62 -3.87 2.46
CA LEU A 22 0.29 -2.72 2.34
C LEU A 22 1.67 -3.09 2.87
N ARG A 23 2.70 -2.79 2.09
CA ARG A 23 4.11 -3.00 2.49
C ARG A 23 5.03 -2.01 1.80
N ARG A 24 6.19 -1.75 2.40
CA ARG A 24 7.27 -1.04 1.71
C ARG A 24 8.03 -1.97 0.78
N VAL A 25 8.23 -1.52 -0.45
CA VAL A 25 9.02 -2.21 -1.47
C VAL A 25 10.04 -1.26 -2.08
N ARG A 26 11.14 -1.83 -2.54
CA ARG A 26 12.10 -1.11 -3.38
C ARG A 26 11.84 -1.45 -4.84
N VAL A 27 11.58 -0.43 -5.65
CA VAL A 27 11.22 -0.58 -7.06
C VAL A 27 11.97 0.48 -7.85
N MET A 28 12.71 0.05 -8.88
CA MET A 28 13.56 0.94 -9.69
C MET A 28 14.47 1.83 -8.84
N GLY A 29 15.06 1.27 -7.79
CA GLY A 29 15.98 1.99 -6.89
C GLY A 29 15.32 2.87 -5.83
N ALA A 30 14.00 3.11 -5.89
CA ALA A 30 13.26 3.96 -4.95
C ALA A 30 12.39 3.15 -3.98
N ASP A 31 12.28 3.63 -2.74
CA ASP A 31 11.36 3.10 -1.75
C ASP A 31 9.93 3.59 -1.98
N ARG A 32 8.99 2.65 -1.99
CA ARG A 32 7.57 2.90 -2.26
C ARG A 32 6.71 2.07 -1.31
N ILE A 33 5.50 2.54 -1.04
CA ILE A 33 4.47 1.74 -0.37
C ILE A 33 3.60 1.12 -1.46
N GLU A 34 3.63 -0.20 -1.57
CA GLU A 34 2.82 -0.97 -2.53
C GLU A 34 1.55 -1.49 -1.86
N LEU A 35 0.44 -1.44 -2.61
CA LEU A 35 -0.76 -2.19 -2.32
C LEU A 35 -0.82 -3.44 -3.22
N SER A 36 -0.87 -4.61 -2.62
CA SER A 36 -1.07 -5.90 -3.30
C SER A 36 -2.37 -6.57 -2.89
N GLY A 37 -2.77 -7.62 -3.63
CA GLY A 37 -3.99 -8.39 -3.35
C GLY A 37 -5.27 -7.80 -3.98
N PHE A 38 -5.18 -6.67 -4.68
CA PHE A 38 -6.34 -6.04 -5.30
C PHE A 38 -6.88 -6.85 -6.49
N THR A 39 -8.19 -6.76 -6.72
CA THR A 39 -8.86 -7.31 -7.91
C THR A 39 -9.07 -6.22 -8.98
N ASP A 40 -9.40 -6.65 -10.20
CA ASP A 40 -9.61 -5.71 -11.31
C ASP A 40 -10.78 -4.74 -11.07
N ALA A 41 -11.81 -5.21 -10.37
CA ALA A 41 -12.97 -4.39 -9.98
C ALA A 41 -12.60 -3.27 -8.97
N MET A 42 -11.50 -3.40 -8.24
CA MET A 42 -11.07 -2.40 -7.25
C MET A 42 -10.29 -1.24 -7.88
N ARG A 43 -9.75 -1.41 -9.09
CA ARG A 43 -8.77 -0.48 -9.70
C ARG A 43 -9.27 0.95 -9.76
N GLU A 44 -10.53 1.16 -10.16
CA GLU A 44 -11.13 2.50 -10.24
C GLU A 44 -11.24 3.15 -8.86
N ARG A 45 -11.74 2.40 -7.87
CA ARG A 45 -11.84 2.88 -6.48
C ARG A 45 -10.48 3.23 -5.89
N LEU A 46 -9.46 2.42 -6.14
CA LEU A 46 -8.10 2.68 -5.66
C LEU A 46 -7.53 3.98 -6.25
N ARG A 47 -7.78 4.26 -7.53
CA ARG A 47 -7.43 5.56 -8.14
C ARG A 47 -8.20 6.71 -7.49
N ALA A 48 -9.49 6.53 -7.24
CA ALA A 48 -10.32 7.54 -6.57
C ALA A 48 -9.86 7.85 -5.14
N PHE A 49 -9.24 6.89 -4.44
CA PHE A 49 -8.60 7.15 -3.15
C PHE A 49 -7.33 7.97 -3.26
N GLY A 50 -6.66 7.96 -4.41
CA GLY A 50 -5.41 8.67 -4.68
C GLY A 50 -4.21 7.76 -4.94
N LEU A 51 -4.41 6.44 -5.05
CA LEU A 51 -3.32 5.54 -5.45
C LEU A 51 -3.04 5.69 -6.94
N PHE A 52 -1.78 5.56 -7.32
CA PHE A 52 -1.38 5.50 -8.72
C PHE A 52 -0.90 4.09 -9.07
N SER A 53 -0.95 3.76 -10.36
CA SER A 53 -0.50 2.47 -10.86
C SER A 53 0.61 2.62 -11.88
N GLU A 54 1.56 1.71 -11.87
CA GLU A 54 2.57 1.56 -12.93
C GLU A 54 2.56 0.13 -13.44
N ILE A 55 2.95 -0.06 -14.70
CA ILE A 55 3.24 -1.39 -15.25
C ILE A 55 4.74 -1.61 -15.09
N ILE A 56 5.12 -2.63 -14.30
CA ILE A 56 6.51 -2.96 -13.99
C ILE A 56 6.71 -4.44 -14.26
N SER A 57 7.67 -4.77 -15.12
CA SER A 57 7.91 -6.14 -15.57
C SER A 57 6.60 -6.85 -15.97
N TRP A 58 5.81 -6.20 -16.83
CA TRP A 58 4.53 -6.70 -17.37
C TRP A 58 3.37 -6.80 -16.37
N LYS A 59 3.59 -6.45 -15.10
CA LYS A 59 2.57 -6.51 -14.05
C LYS A 59 2.10 -5.11 -13.67
N LEU A 60 0.78 -4.91 -13.60
CA LEU A 60 0.20 -3.70 -12.99
C LEU A 60 0.41 -3.73 -11.48
N ARG A 61 0.98 -2.66 -10.94
CA ARG A 61 1.24 -2.50 -9.50
C ARG A 61 0.66 -1.18 -9.03
N PHE A 62 0.07 -1.16 -7.84
CA PHE A 62 -0.48 0.05 -7.22
C PHE A 62 0.41 0.52 -6.08
N PHE A 63 0.58 1.84 -6.00
CA PHE A 63 1.41 2.48 -5.00
C PHE A 63 0.67 3.64 -4.35
N VAL A 64 0.96 3.84 -3.07
CA VAL A 64 0.58 5.05 -2.34
C VAL A 64 1.61 6.15 -2.66
N PRO A 65 1.18 7.38 -3.01
CA PRO A 65 2.08 8.53 -3.12
C PRO A 65 2.93 8.73 -1.87
N VAL A 66 4.23 8.98 -2.06
CA VAL A 66 5.13 9.35 -0.96
C VAL A 66 5.01 10.87 -0.75
N GLY A 67 4.82 11.31 0.50
CA GLY A 67 4.66 12.73 0.85
C GLY A 67 3.38 13.02 1.64
N ALA A 68 2.97 14.29 1.64
CA ALA A 68 1.92 14.82 2.52
C ALA A 68 0.58 14.07 2.41
N ASP A 69 0.22 13.57 1.23
CA ASP A 69 -1.07 12.89 1.01
C ASP A 69 -1.06 11.41 1.41
N GLY A 70 0.13 10.81 1.58
CA GLY A 70 0.26 9.37 1.80
C GLY A 70 -0.46 8.90 3.06
N ALA A 71 -0.35 9.64 4.16
CA ALA A 71 -1.04 9.33 5.40
C ALA A 71 -2.57 9.40 5.25
N THR A 72 -3.09 10.40 4.54
CA THR A 72 -4.52 10.57 4.25
C THR A 72 -5.06 9.42 3.41
N ILE A 73 -4.33 9.02 2.37
CA ILE A 73 -4.73 7.91 1.48
C ILE A 73 -4.76 6.59 2.25
N ILE A 74 -3.75 6.33 3.10
CA ILE A 74 -3.74 5.16 3.97
C ILE A 74 -4.91 5.19 4.97
N GLY A 75 -5.26 6.36 5.51
CA GLY A 75 -6.45 6.54 6.33
C GLY A 75 -7.73 6.13 5.61
N LYS A 76 -7.91 6.55 4.35
CA LYS A 76 -9.06 6.13 3.51
C LYS A 76 -9.07 4.62 3.27
N LEU A 77 -7.92 4.03 2.97
CA LEU A 77 -7.78 2.59 2.76
C LEU A 77 -8.19 1.81 4.01
N ILE A 78 -7.62 2.12 5.18
CA ILE A 78 -7.91 1.39 6.42
C ILE A 78 -9.33 1.64 6.91
N GLY A 79 -9.89 2.83 6.65
CA GLY A 79 -11.30 3.14 6.94
C GLY A 79 -12.28 2.35 6.07
N THR A 80 -11.89 1.97 4.85
CA THR A 80 -12.71 1.17 3.92
C THR A 80 -12.46 -0.33 4.08
N TYR A 81 -11.19 -0.71 4.25
CA TYR A 81 -10.67 -2.06 4.35
C TYR A 81 -9.97 -2.20 5.71
N PRO A 82 -10.70 -2.62 6.76
CA PRO A 82 -10.14 -2.69 8.11
C PRO A 82 -8.88 -3.53 8.18
N ILE A 83 -7.92 -3.13 9.03
CA ILE A 83 -6.72 -3.94 9.30
C ILE A 83 -7.14 -5.26 9.95
N GLN A 84 -6.70 -6.36 9.36
CA GLN A 84 -6.87 -7.70 9.91
C GLN A 84 -5.65 -8.15 10.70
N ARG A 85 -4.44 -7.75 10.29
CA ARG A 85 -3.19 -8.11 10.97
C ARG A 85 -2.12 -7.05 10.73
N VAL A 86 -1.32 -6.81 11.76
CA VAL A 86 -0.07 -6.06 11.68
C VAL A 86 1.07 -7.06 11.82
N GLY A 87 1.87 -7.22 10.77
CA GLY A 87 3.02 -8.11 10.74
C GLY A 87 4.34 -7.34 10.73
N GLU A 88 5.41 -8.01 11.16
CA GLU A 88 6.77 -7.53 10.95
C GLU A 88 7.28 -7.98 9.59
N ARG A 89 8.05 -7.11 8.91
CA ARG A 89 8.78 -7.51 7.71
C ARG A 89 9.97 -8.36 8.15
N GLU A 90 9.90 -9.67 7.94
CA GLU A 90 11.09 -10.52 8.05
C GLU A 90 12.12 -10.04 7.02
N ALA A 91 13.29 -9.64 7.51
CA ALA A 91 14.45 -9.40 6.66
C ALA A 91 14.91 -10.77 6.14
N ALA A 92 14.57 -11.07 4.88
CA ALA A 92 15.18 -12.17 4.13
C ALA A 92 16.65 -11.84 3.81
#